data_AF-A0A378IMC4-F1
#
_entry.id   AF-A0A378IMC4-F1
#
_cell.length_a   1.000
_cell.length_b   1.000
_cell.length_c   1.000
_cell.angle_alpha   90.00
_cell.angle_beta   90.00
_cell.angle_gamma   90.00
#
_symmetry.space_group_name_H-M   'P 1'
#
loop_
_entity.id
_entity.type
_entity.pdbx_description
1 polymer ?
#
loop_
_entity_poly.entity_id
_entity_poly.type
_entity_poly.pdbx_seq_one_letter_code
_entity_poly.pdbx_strand_id
1 'polypeptide(L)' 'MGLSGVSPLSLLLILLIILALFGTNKLKNIGSDLGSAIKSFRKAMNDEEKNDEKNP' A
#
# COMPACT_ATOMS: atom_id res chain seq x y z
N MET A 1 -7.45 11.64 21.76
CA MET A 1 -6.57 10.45 21.84
C MET A 1 -6.44 9.87 20.43
N GLY A 2 -5.66 10.53 19.57
CA GLY A 2 -5.37 10.05 18.22
C GLY A 2 -4.09 9.23 18.22
N LEU A 3 -3.58 8.86 17.05
CA LEU A 3 -2.30 8.20 16.79
C LEU A 3 -1.07 9.06 17.21
N SER A 4 -1.13 9.73 18.37
CA SER A 4 -0.19 10.76 18.84
C SER A 4 1.08 10.21 19.48
N GLY A 5 1.31 8.90 19.45
CA GLY A 5 2.53 8.26 19.95
C GLY A 5 3.49 7.79 18.86
N VAL A 6 3.01 7.62 17.62
CA VAL A 6 3.84 7.15 16.51
C VAL A 6 4.22 8.38 15.69
N SER A 7 5.37 8.96 16.02
CA SER A 7 5.94 10.05 15.22
C SER A 7 6.18 9.54 13.80
N PRO A 8 5.75 10.26 12.75
CA PRO A 8 6.04 9.89 11.36
C PRO A 8 7.53 9.64 11.09
N LEU A 9 8.42 10.30 11.84
CA LEU A 9 9.86 10.07 11.78
C LEU A 9 10.28 8.67 12.26
N SER A 10 9.60 8.11 13.27
CA SER A 10 9.86 6.76 13.77
C SER A 10 9.60 5.70 12.69
N LEU A 11 8.51 5.86 11.94
CA LEU A 11 8.17 4.98 10.82
C LEU A 11 9.21 5.08 9.70
N LEU A 12 9.74 6.27 9.45
CA LEU A 12 10.78 6.50 8.44
C LEU A 12 12.11 5.84 8.85
N LEU A 13 12.49 5.92 10.12
CA LEU A 13 13.67 5.22 10.65
C LEU A 13 13.54 3.69 10.50
N ILE A 14 12.38 3.15 10.88
CA ILE A 14 12.10 1.71 10.75
C ILE A 14 12.14 1.28 9.27
N LEU A 15 11.55 2.07 8.37
CA LEU A 15 11.60 1.83 6.93
C LEU A 15 13.05 1.81 6.41
N LEU A 16 13.89 2.71 6.89
CA LEU A 16 15.31 2.78 6.51
C LEU A 16 16.07 1.53 6.98
N ILE A 17 15.80 1.03 8.18
CA ILE A 17 16.36 -0.22 8.69
C ILE A 17 15.92 -1.41 7.82
N ILE A 18 14.62 -1.50 7.50
CA ILE A 18 14.10 -2.55 6.61
C ILE A 18 14.77 -2.49 5.24
N LEU A 19 14.92 -1.30 4.67
CA LEU A 19 15.62 -1.09 3.40
C LEU A 19 17.10 -1.51 3.47
N ALA A 20 17.78 -1.24 4.58
CA ALA A 20 19.17 -1.65 4.77
C ALA A 20 19.33 -3.18 4.92
N LEU A 21 18.41 -3.84 5.62
CA LEU A 21 18.43 -5.30 5.84
C LEU A 21 18.07 -6.09 4.58
N PHE A 22 17.00 -5.69 3.90
CA PHE A 22 16.48 -6.43 2.74
C PHE A 22 17.04 -5.93 1.41
N GLY A 23 17.59 -4.72 1.38
CA GLY A 23 17.98 -4.02 0.16
C GLY A 23 16.77 -3.48 -0.62
N THR A 24 16.99 -2.43 -1.40
CA THR A 24 15.96 -1.83 -2.27
C THR A 24 15.48 -2.77 -3.37
N ASN A 25 16.34 -3.68 -3.84
CA ASN A 25 16.02 -4.61 -4.92
C ASN A 25 14.93 -5.62 -4.54
N LYS A 26 15.01 -6.24 -3.35
CA LYS A 26 13.95 -7.15 -2.88
C LYS A 26 12.64 -6.40 -2.65
N LEU A 27 12.72 -5.22 -2.03
CA LEU A 27 11.53 -4.42 -1.75
C LEU A 27 10.84 -3.93 -3.04
N LYS A 28 11.60 -3.61 -4.09
CA LYS A 28 11.06 -3.24 -5.40
C LYS A 28 10.35 -4.39 -6.09
N ASN A 29 10.94 -5.59 -6.06
CA ASN A 29 10.36 -6.77 -6.71
C ASN A 29 9.03 -7.15 -6.03
N ILE A 30 9.06 -7.29 -4.70
CA ILE A 30 7.87 -7.59 -3.89
C ILE A 30 6.83 -6.47 -3.99
N GLY A 31 7.27 -5.20 -3.96
CA GLY A 31 6.40 -4.04 -4.07
C GLY A 31 5.70 -3.95 -5.43
N SER A 32 6.35 -4.40 -6.51
CA SER A 32 5.77 -4.41 -7.85
C SER A 32 4.69 -5.49 -7.98
N ASP A 33 4.93 -6.67 -7.41
CA ASP A 33 3.97 -7.78 -7.39
C ASP A 33 2.74 -7.44 -6.53
N LEU A 34 2.97 -6.97 -5.29
CA LEU A 34 1.91 -6.52 -4.39
C LEU A 34 1.15 -5.32 -4.96
N GLY A 35 1.86 -4.36 -5.55
CA GLY A 35 1.26 -3.17 -6.16
C GLY A 35 0.35 -3.52 -7.33
N SER A 36 0.74 -4.50 -8.15
CA SER A 36 -0.09 -4.99 -9.25
C SER A 36 -1.35 -5.69 -8.76
N ALA A 37 -1.24 -6.52 -7.71
CA ALA A 37 -2.40 -7.16 -7.09
C ALA A 37 -3.38 -6.15 -6.48
N ILE A 38 -2.86 -5.17 -5.71
CA ILE A 38 -3.68 -4.10 -5.11
C ILE A 38 -4.33 -3.23 -6.18
N LYS A 39 -3.63 -2.94 -7.29
CA LYS A 39 -4.18 -2.16 -8.40
C LYS A 39 -5.38 -2.86 -9.04
N SER A 40 -5.26 -4.17 -9.30
CA SER A 40 -6.36 -4.98 -9.83
C SER A 40 -7.53 -5.07 -8.85
N PHE A 41 -7.24 -5.26 -7.55
CA PHE A 41 -8.25 -5.28 -6.50
C PHE A 41 -9.02 -3.96 -6.42
N ARG A 42 -8.30 -2.82 -6.38
CA ARG A 42 -8.91 -1.49 -6.37
C ARG A 42 -9.76 -1.25 -7.62
N LYS A 43 -9.30 -1.72 -8.79
CA LYS A 43 -10.05 -1.58 -10.03
C LYS A 43 -11.36 -2.35 -9.99
N ALA A 44 -11.35 -3.61 -9.55
CA ALA A 44 -12.54 -4.43 -9.42
C ALA A 44 -13.58 -3.79 -8.49
N MET A 45 -13.15 -3.30 -7.31
CA MET A 45 -14.03 -2.61 -6.38
C MET A 45 -14.67 -1.34 -6.98
N ASN A 46 -13.90 -0.55 -7.72
CA ASN A 46 -14.41 0.68 -8.37
C ASN A 46 -15.33 0.37 -9.56
N ASP A 47 -15.13 -0.76 -10.26
CA ASP A 47 -15.99 -1.19 -11.36
C ASP A 47 -17.31 -1.80 -10.84
N GLU A 48 -17.33 -2.40 -9.63
CA GLU A 48 -18.56 -2.79 -8.93
C GLU A 48 -19.36 -1.57 -8.47
N GLU A 49 -18.74 -0.60 -7.79
CA GLU A 49 -19.43 0.64 -7.36
C GLU A 49 -20.05 1.42 -8.54
N LYS A 50 -19.40 1.41 -9.71
CA LYS A 50 -19.93 2.06 -10.92
C LYS A 50 -21.04 1.29 -11.63
N ASN A 51 -21.17 -0.02 -11.39
CA ASN A 51 -22.28 -0.81 -11.93
C ASN A 51 -23.54 -0.72 -11.05
N ASP A 52 -23.39 -0.52 -9.74
CA ASP A 52 -24.53 -0.27 -8.84
C ASP A 52 -25.21 1.09 -9.08
N GLU A 53 -24.50 2.11 -9.58
CA GLU A 53 -25.08 3.44 -9.89
C GLU A 53 -25.82 3.49 -11.25
N LYS A 54 -25.81 2.39 -12.03
CA LYS A 54 -26.43 2.30 -13.36
C LYS A 54 -27.63 1.36 -13.44
N ASN A 55 -28.32 1.13 -12.33
CA ASN A 55 -29.62 0.45 -12.33
C ASN A 55 -30.61 1.23 -11.44
N PRO A 56 -31.64 1.92 -12.01
CA PRO A 56 -32.74 2.46 -11.21
C PRO A 56 -33.62 1.35 -10.62
#